data_AF-X0ZAD8-F1
#
_entry.id   AF-X0ZAD8-F1
#
_cell.length_a   1.000
_cell.length_b   1.000
_cell.length_c   1.000
_cell.angle_alpha   90.00
_cell.angle_beta   90.00
_cell.angle_gamma   90.00
#
_symmetry.space_group_name_H-M   'P 1'
#
loop_
_entity.id
_entity.type
_entity.pdbx_description
1 polymer ?
#
loop_
_entity_poly.entity_id
_entity_poly.type
_entity_poly.pdbx_seq_one_letter_code
_entity_poly.pdbx_strand_id
1 'polypeptide(L)'
;LAEADRDRGDVLGLGLGSPGPLSYSQGKLWDPGNLPGWAEFPLRDRLADRLGLPVVLDNDANMAALGEFWIGAGRDVRDMILFTLGTGVGSGIVLDGNVFHGHFENAAELGHMIVVPDGRRCTCGQDGCLEAYSSANAAVSLALEAAQRQPDSLLRARLQSRGTLDSVDLVQACEAGDQTALEVWDTVCRMLAVACVNVQHALNVELIVLGGGMADAGRLLLECVQRHFDRLTWKLMAD
;
A
#
# COMPACT_ATOMS: atom_id res chain seq x y z
N LEU A 1 23.85 -1.96 -17.02
CA LEU A 1 24.20 -2.64 -18.28
C LEU A 1 25.56 -3.32 -18.17
N ALA A 2 26.66 -2.58 -17.99
CA ALA A 2 27.99 -3.18 -17.78
C ALA A 2 28.05 -4.18 -16.60
N GLU A 3 27.43 -3.85 -15.45
CA GLU A 3 27.35 -4.77 -14.30
C GLU A 3 26.54 -6.05 -14.58
N ALA A 4 25.65 -6.02 -15.58
CA ALA A 4 24.82 -7.16 -15.98
C ALA A 4 25.37 -7.89 -17.22
N ASP A 5 26.56 -7.50 -17.71
CA ASP A 5 27.16 -7.97 -18.96
C ASP A 5 26.20 -7.87 -20.17
N ARG A 6 25.54 -6.71 -20.29
CA ARG A 6 24.62 -6.37 -21.38
C ARG A 6 25.03 -5.10 -22.08
N ASP A 7 24.72 -4.99 -23.36
CA ASP A 7 24.91 -3.79 -24.15
C ASP A 7 23.56 -3.12 -24.51
N ARG A 8 23.62 -1.96 -25.18
CA ARG A 8 22.43 -1.15 -25.44
C ARG A 8 21.42 -1.85 -26.36
N GLY A 9 21.89 -2.76 -27.22
CA GLY A 9 21.05 -3.55 -28.13
C GLY A 9 20.18 -4.58 -27.42
N ASP A 10 20.58 -5.02 -26.22
CA ASP A 10 19.82 -5.96 -25.38
C ASP A 10 18.61 -5.31 -24.67
N VAL A 11 18.47 -3.99 -24.71
CA VAL A 11 17.42 -3.26 -23.99
C VAL A 11 16.27 -2.92 -24.94
N LEU A 12 15.12 -3.56 -24.73
CA LEU A 12 13.91 -3.33 -25.53
C LEU A 12 13.18 -2.01 -25.19
N GLY A 13 13.25 -1.56 -23.94
CA GLY A 13 12.54 -0.37 -23.47
C GLY A 13 12.70 -0.14 -21.97
N LEU A 14 11.98 0.86 -21.44
CA LEU A 14 11.95 1.21 -20.03
C LEU A 14 10.51 1.22 -19.52
N GLY A 15 10.23 0.47 -18.46
CA GLY A 15 9.03 0.64 -17.64
C GLY A 15 9.37 1.49 -16.41
N LEU A 16 8.54 2.47 -16.10
CA LEU A 16 8.72 3.38 -14.97
C LEU A 16 7.47 3.44 -14.10
N GLY A 17 7.61 3.09 -12.82
CA GLY A 17 6.64 3.41 -11.78
C GLY A 17 6.97 4.78 -11.18
N SER A 18 5.98 5.66 -11.06
CA SER A 18 6.12 6.98 -10.47
C SER A 18 5.00 7.27 -9.46
N PRO A 19 5.28 8.07 -8.42
CA PRO A 19 4.21 8.66 -7.63
C PRO A 19 3.23 9.44 -8.51
N GLY A 20 1.94 9.34 -8.18
CA GLY A 20 0.86 10.08 -8.84
C GLY A 20 0.56 11.43 -8.19
N PRO A 21 -0.51 12.12 -8.65
CA PRO A 21 -1.37 11.73 -9.77
C PRO A 21 -0.67 11.87 -11.13
N LEU A 22 -1.00 10.98 -12.07
CA LEU A 22 -0.44 10.97 -13.42
C LEU A 22 -1.47 10.61 -14.50
N SER A 23 -1.12 10.85 -15.76
CA SER A 23 -1.85 10.30 -16.90
C SER A 23 -0.99 9.23 -17.57
N TYR A 24 -1.53 8.02 -17.59
CA TYR A 24 -0.94 6.86 -18.27
C TYR A 24 -0.88 7.10 -19.79
N SER A 25 -2.01 7.48 -20.40
CA SER A 25 -2.07 7.70 -21.86
C SER A 25 -1.19 8.86 -22.33
N GLN A 26 -1.15 9.97 -21.59
CA GLN A 26 -0.32 11.12 -21.93
C GLN A 26 1.13 10.95 -21.48
N GLY A 27 1.43 10.00 -20.60
CA GLY A 27 2.78 9.77 -20.08
C GLY A 27 3.34 10.95 -19.29
N LYS A 28 2.49 11.66 -18.55
CA LYS A 28 2.85 12.87 -17.80
C LYS A 28 2.38 12.83 -16.35
N LEU A 29 3.09 13.55 -15.49
CA LEU A 29 2.65 13.80 -14.11
C LEU A 29 1.69 14.99 -14.09
N TRP A 30 0.63 14.94 -13.28
CA TRP A 30 -0.33 16.03 -13.18
C TRP A 30 0.10 17.09 -12.17
N ASP A 31 0.12 16.74 -10.90
CA ASP A 31 0.61 17.58 -9.81
C ASP A 31 1.01 16.68 -8.62
N PRO A 32 2.14 15.97 -8.73
CA PRO A 32 2.61 15.07 -7.68
C PRO A 32 3.03 15.85 -6.44
N GLY A 33 2.26 15.74 -5.35
CA GLY A 33 2.49 16.52 -4.13
C GLY A 33 3.86 16.29 -3.47
N ASN A 34 4.48 15.14 -3.72
CA ASN A 34 5.83 14.80 -3.25
C ASN A 34 6.97 15.22 -4.21
N LEU A 35 6.65 15.73 -5.41
CA LEU A 35 7.62 16.19 -6.40
C LEU A 35 7.30 17.64 -6.85
N PRO A 36 7.59 18.65 -6.00
CA PRO A 36 7.33 20.04 -6.34
C PRO A 36 8.01 20.46 -7.66
N GLY A 37 7.26 21.13 -8.54
CA GLY A 37 7.75 21.62 -9.84
C GLY A 37 7.60 20.62 -10.99
N TRP A 38 7.01 19.45 -10.77
CA TRP A 38 6.76 18.43 -11.79
C TRP A 38 5.33 18.46 -12.36
N ALA A 39 4.58 19.53 -12.09
CA ALA A 39 3.23 19.67 -12.61
C ALA A 39 3.23 19.67 -14.15
N GLU A 40 2.29 18.92 -14.73
CA GLU A 40 2.15 18.66 -16.17
C GLU A 40 3.42 18.17 -16.89
N PHE A 41 4.38 17.60 -16.16
CA PHE A 41 5.67 17.23 -16.73
C PHE A 41 5.58 15.97 -17.61
N PRO A 42 5.95 16.01 -18.91
CA PRO A 42 5.83 14.89 -19.84
C PRO A 42 6.96 13.86 -19.67
N LEU A 43 6.98 13.21 -18.51
CA LEU A 43 8.06 12.33 -18.05
C LEU A 43 8.41 11.22 -19.05
N ARG A 44 7.40 10.52 -19.60
CA ARG A 44 7.60 9.45 -20.57
C ARG A 44 8.37 9.93 -21.80
N ASP A 45 7.89 11.01 -22.42
CA ASP A 45 8.44 11.51 -23.68
C ASP A 45 9.84 12.08 -23.47
N ARG A 46 10.06 12.79 -22.36
CA ARG A 46 11.39 13.31 -21.98
C ARG A 46 12.42 12.21 -21.79
N LEU A 47 12.03 11.07 -21.20
CA LEU A 47 12.90 9.90 -21.07
C LEU A 47 13.08 9.17 -22.40
N ALA A 48 12.02 9.01 -23.20
CA ALA A 48 12.09 8.37 -24.51
C ALA A 48 13.07 9.10 -25.44
N ASP A 49 12.96 10.43 -25.53
CA ASP A 49 13.87 11.28 -26.31
C ASP A 49 15.32 11.14 -25.84
N ARG A 50 15.53 11.06 -24.52
CA ARG A 50 16.88 11.01 -23.94
C ARG A 50 17.54 9.65 -24.12
N LEU A 51 16.77 8.58 -24.10
CA LEU A 51 17.25 7.19 -24.15
C LEU A 51 17.21 6.58 -25.56
N GLY A 52 16.43 7.16 -26.48
CA GLY A 52 16.11 6.56 -27.77
C GLY A 52 15.44 5.19 -27.62
N LEU A 53 14.57 5.06 -26.61
CA LEU A 53 13.86 3.83 -26.25
C LEU A 53 12.36 4.07 -26.12
N PRO A 54 11.53 3.04 -26.38
CA PRO A 54 10.16 3.02 -25.87
C PRO A 54 10.16 3.14 -24.34
N VAL A 55 9.32 4.02 -23.82
CA VAL A 55 9.11 4.23 -22.39
C VAL A 55 7.63 4.07 -22.08
N VAL A 56 7.32 3.32 -21.03
CA VAL A 56 5.97 3.23 -20.44
C VAL A 56 6.05 3.79 -19.02
N LEU A 57 5.07 4.61 -18.66
CA LEU A 57 4.95 5.23 -17.35
C LEU A 57 3.62 4.81 -16.73
N ASP A 58 3.67 4.38 -15.47
CA ASP A 58 2.47 4.09 -14.68
C ASP A 58 2.70 4.47 -13.20
N ASN A 59 1.66 4.38 -12.39
CA ASN A 59 1.73 4.56 -10.95
C ASN A 59 2.59 3.47 -10.31
N ASP A 60 3.36 3.84 -9.28
CA ASP A 60 4.25 2.94 -8.55
C ASP A 60 3.53 1.74 -7.91
N ALA A 61 2.36 1.94 -7.29
CA ALA A 61 1.55 0.88 -6.73
C ALA A 61 0.90 -0.02 -7.81
N ASN A 62 0.51 0.55 -8.95
CA ASN A 62 0.09 -0.25 -10.12
C ASN A 62 1.23 -1.15 -10.62
N MET A 63 2.46 -0.64 -10.70
CA MET A 63 3.62 -1.44 -11.11
C MET A 63 3.99 -2.50 -10.09
N ALA A 64 3.85 -2.22 -8.79
CA ALA A 64 3.99 -3.23 -7.75
C ALA A 64 2.93 -4.34 -7.90
N ALA A 65 1.67 -3.98 -8.14
CA ALA A 65 0.59 -4.93 -8.38
C ALA A 65 0.85 -5.78 -9.62
N LEU A 66 1.31 -5.18 -10.72
CA LEU A 66 1.66 -5.88 -11.94
C LEU A 66 2.85 -6.84 -11.73
N GLY A 67 3.84 -6.46 -10.92
CA GLY A 67 4.96 -7.34 -10.56
C GLY A 67 4.50 -8.58 -9.80
N GLU A 68 3.67 -8.40 -8.76
CA GLU A 68 3.08 -9.51 -8.01
C GLU A 68 2.15 -10.37 -8.87
N PHE A 69 1.39 -9.75 -9.77
CA PHE A 69 0.54 -10.45 -10.73
C PHE A 69 1.37 -11.28 -11.72
N TRP A 70 2.49 -10.76 -12.21
CA TRP A 70 3.25 -11.42 -13.27
C TRP A 70 4.08 -12.60 -12.76
N ILE A 71 4.82 -12.41 -11.67
CA ILE A 71 5.79 -13.41 -11.18
C ILE A 71 5.71 -13.68 -9.68
N GLY A 72 4.85 -12.96 -8.95
CA GLY A 72 4.71 -13.05 -7.50
C GLY A 72 3.48 -13.85 -7.07
N ALA A 73 2.83 -13.38 -6.00
CA ALA A 73 1.70 -14.07 -5.37
C ALA A 73 0.46 -14.20 -6.30
N GLY A 74 0.34 -13.34 -7.31
CA GLY A 74 -0.80 -13.27 -8.22
C GLY A 74 -0.68 -14.06 -9.52
N ARG A 75 0.43 -14.78 -9.76
CA ARG A 75 0.72 -15.41 -11.07
C ARG A 75 -0.31 -16.44 -11.57
N ASP A 76 -1.11 -16.98 -10.65
CA ASP A 76 -2.06 -18.06 -10.91
C ASP A 76 -3.54 -17.58 -10.89
N VAL A 77 -3.78 -16.26 -10.82
CA VAL A 77 -5.12 -15.64 -10.86
C VAL A 77 -5.25 -14.64 -12.01
N ARG A 78 -6.47 -14.19 -12.32
CA ARG A 78 -6.77 -13.16 -13.34
C ARG A 78 -7.13 -11.82 -12.74
N ASP A 79 -7.83 -11.85 -11.60
CA ASP A 79 -8.32 -10.68 -10.90
C ASP A 79 -7.66 -10.56 -9.52
N MET A 80 -6.90 -9.48 -9.29
CA MET A 80 -6.12 -9.28 -8.08
C MET A 80 -6.14 -7.82 -7.63
N ILE A 81 -6.13 -7.61 -6.31
CA ILE A 81 -5.84 -6.31 -5.71
C ILE A 81 -4.56 -6.44 -4.88
N LEU A 82 -3.69 -5.45 -4.95
CA LEU A 82 -2.54 -5.31 -4.07
C LEU A 82 -2.70 -4.06 -3.21
N PHE A 83 -2.47 -4.19 -1.91
CA PHE A 83 -2.23 -3.07 -1.00
C PHE A 83 -0.73 -3.00 -0.65
N THR A 84 -0.10 -1.83 -0.80
CA THR A 84 1.26 -1.58 -0.31
C THR A 84 1.22 -0.82 1.01
N LEU A 85 1.72 -1.44 2.08
CA LEU A 85 1.68 -0.92 3.44
C LEU A 85 3.06 -0.37 3.82
N GLY A 86 3.25 0.93 3.63
CA GLY A 86 4.51 1.64 3.88
C GLY A 86 4.28 2.95 4.62
N THR A 87 5.02 4.00 4.25
CA THR A 87 4.81 5.36 4.76
C THR A 87 3.35 5.80 4.63
N GLY A 88 2.71 5.43 3.52
CA GLY A 88 1.28 5.53 3.27
C GLY A 88 0.66 4.17 2.95
N VAL A 89 -0.55 4.18 2.42
CA VAL A 89 -1.20 2.97 1.86
C VAL A 89 -1.45 3.19 0.37
N GLY A 90 -0.63 2.54 -0.46
CA GLY A 90 -0.86 2.48 -1.90
C GLY A 90 -1.66 1.26 -2.28
N SER A 91 -2.18 1.23 -3.51
CA SER A 91 -2.80 0.03 -4.05
C SER A 91 -2.81 -0.01 -5.57
N GLY A 92 -2.90 -1.21 -6.12
CA GLY A 92 -3.10 -1.44 -7.54
C GLY A 92 -4.15 -2.53 -7.75
N ILE A 93 -4.91 -2.41 -8.84
CA ILE A 93 -5.97 -3.37 -9.19
C ILE A 93 -5.62 -3.94 -10.57
N VAL A 94 -5.62 -5.26 -10.68
CA VAL A 94 -5.49 -5.99 -11.95
C VAL A 94 -6.80 -6.74 -12.19
N LEU A 95 -7.45 -6.48 -13.32
CA LEU A 95 -8.69 -7.14 -13.74
C LEU A 95 -8.51 -7.71 -15.15
N ASP A 96 -8.94 -8.95 -15.36
CA ASP A 96 -8.72 -9.70 -16.60
C ASP A 96 -7.28 -9.58 -17.12
N GLY A 97 -6.32 -9.67 -16.18
CA GLY A 97 -4.88 -9.55 -16.45
C GLY A 97 -4.37 -8.16 -16.85
N ASN A 98 -5.16 -7.11 -16.73
CA ASN A 98 -4.77 -5.74 -17.05
C ASN A 98 -4.87 -4.82 -15.83
N VAL A 99 -3.92 -3.88 -15.70
CA VAL A 99 -4.01 -2.83 -14.68
C VAL A 99 -5.27 -2.01 -14.92
N PHE A 100 -6.06 -1.78 -13.87
CA PHE A 100 -7.27 -0.99 -13.92
C PHE A 100 -6.98 0.48 -13.58
N HIS A 101 -6.89 1.32 -14.62
CA HIS A 101 -6.63 2.76 -14.45
C HIS A 101 -7.90 3.60 -14.17
N GLY A 102 -9.08 3.09 -14.51
CA GLY A 102 -10.34 3.84 -14.42
C GLY A 102 -10.43 5.06 -15.35
N HIS A 103 -11.50 5.85 -15.22
CA HIS A 103 -11.84 6.91 -16.18
C HIS A 103 -10.79 8.03 -16.30
N PHE A 104 -10.27 8.49 -15.16
CA PHE A 104 -9.24 9.54 -15.11
C PHE A 104 -7.83 8.99 -14.95
N GLU A 105 -7.62 7.69 -15.17
CA GLU A 105 -6.32 7.03 -15.05
C GLU A 105 -5.68 7.07 -13.65
N ASN A 106 -6.48 7.30 -12.61
CA ASN A 106 -6.07 7.39 -11.20
C ASN A 106 -7.03 6.59 -10.31
N ALA A 107 -7.52 5.43 -10.80
CA ALA A 107 -8.20 4.46 -9.94
C ALA A 107 -7.22 3.81 -8.96
N ALA A 108 -7.76 2.93 -8.09
CA ALA A 108 -6.97 2.20 -7.10
C ALA A 108 -6.29 3.07 -6.02
N GLU A 109 -6.85 4.25 -5.71
CA GLU A 109 -6.46 5.05 -4.52
C GLU A 109 -7.15 4.53 -3.24
N LEU A 110 -7.03 3.22 -2.97
CA LEU A 110 -7.78 2.54 -1.91
C LEU A 110 -7.31 2.92 -0.50
N GLY A 111 -6.07 3.42 -0.36
CA GLY A 111 -5.58 4.01 0.88
C GLY A 111 -6.38 5.22 1.35
N HIS A 112 -7.07 5.90 0.43
CA HIS A 112 -7.92 7.05 0.73
C HIS A 112 -9.41 6.69 0.89
N MET A 113 -9.79 5.42 0.80
CA MET A 113 -11.14 4.98 1.16
C MET A 113 -11.45 5.33 2.62
N ILE A 114 -12.64 5.92 2.85
CA ILE A 114 -13.12 6.20 4.19
C ILE A 114 -13.55 4.89 4.85
N VAL A 115 -12.78 4.44 5.85
CA VAL A 115 -13.07 3.24 6.65
C VAL A 115 -13.63 3.59 8.03
N VAL A 116 -13.44 4.83 8.48
CA VAL A 116 -14.05 5.38 9.70
C VAL A 116 -14.64 6.76 9.38
N PRO A 117 -15.94 6.88 9.12
CA PRO A 117 -16.59 8.18 8.95
C PRO A 117 -16.28 9.11 10.13
N ASP A 118 -15.98 10.38 9.84
CA ASP A 118 -15.58 11.40 10.83
C ASP A 118 -14.35 11.01 11.68
N GLY A 119 -13.48 10.18 11.10
CA GLY A 119 -12.33 9.59 11.75
C GLY A 119 -11.07 10.48 11.81
N ARG A 120 -9.91 9.83 11.85
CA ARG A 120 -8.60 10.48 11.91
C ARG A 120 -8.35 11.30 10.64
N ARG A 121 -7.73 12.47 10.81
CA ARG A 121 -7.29 13.32 9.70
C ARG A 121 -6.23 12.61 8.87
N CYS A 122 -6.46 12.50 7.56
CA CYS A 122 -5.48 12.04 6.59
C CYS A 122 -4.71 13.24 6.01
N THR A 123 -3.48 12.98 5.56
CA THR A 123 -2.61 13.95 4.88
C THR A 123 -3.20 14.43 3.57
N CYS A 124 -4.04 13.62 2.90
CA CYS A 124 -4.77 14.03 1.70
C CYS A 124 -5.85 15.11 1.97
N GLY A 125 -6.13 15.42 3.24
CA GLY A 125 -7.09 16.43 3.64
C GLY A 125 -8.52 15.93 3.86
N GLN A 126 -8.74 14.61 3.82
CA GLN A 126 -9.99 13.97 4.23
C GLN A 126 -9.88 13.39 5.65
N ASP A 127 -11.01 13.00 6.22
CA ASP A 127 -11.08 12.34 7.53
C ASP A 127 -11.55 10.90 7.34
N GLY A 128 -10.92 9.96 8.04
CA GLY A 128 -11.34 8.56 8.05
C GLY A 128 -10.70 7.65 7.01
N CYS A 129 -9.73 8.13 6.23
CA CYS A 129 -9.03 7.32 5.22
C CYS A 129 -8.32 6.12 5.86
N LEU A 130 -8.29 4.97 5.16
CA LEU A 130 -7.54 3.78 5.56
C LEU A 130 -6.09 4.09 5.93
N GLU A 131 -5.41 4.93 5.14
CA GLU A 131 -4.02 5.34 5.38
C GLU A 131 -3.79 5.92 6.78
N ALA A 132 -4.78 6.65 7.32
CA ALA A 132 -4.71 7.26 8.65
C ALA A 132 -4.77 6.24 9.81
N TYR A 133 -4.96 4.96 9.49
CA TYR A 133 -5.04 3.86 10.45
C TYR A 133 -4.09 2.70 10.13
N SER A 134 -3.86 2.38 8.86
CA SER A 134 -3.17 1.15 8.45
C SER A 134 -1.88 1.36 7.66
N SER A 135 -1.39 2.60 7.53
CA SER A 135 0.01 2.85 7.11
C SER A 135 0.99 2.56 8.26
N ALA A 136 2.28 2.40 7.94
CA ALA A 136 3.34 2.28 8.94
C ALA A 136 3.40 3.53 9.83
N ASN A 137 3.25 4.71 9.24
CA ASN A 137 3.19 5.97 9.98
C ASN A 137 2.00 6.02 10.94
N ALA A 138 0.81 5.59 10.49
CA ALA A 138 -0.38 5.55 11.34
C ALA A 138 -0.23 4.53 12.48
N ALA A 139 0.30 3.33 12.18
CA ALA A 139 0.55 2.30 13.18
C ALA A 139 1.53 2.80 14.27
N VAL A 140 2.61 3.48 13.88
CA VAL A 140 3.55 4.11 14.83
C VAL A 140 2.89 5.23 15.62
N SER A 141 2.08 6.09 14.99
CA SER A 141 1.34 7.15 15.69
C SER A 141 0.41 6.56 16.76
N LEU A 142 -0.33 5.51 16.42
CA LEU A 142 -1.21 4.81 17.37
C LEU A 142 -0.41 4.16 18.50
N ALA A 143 0.75 3.57 18.20
CA ALA A 143 1.65 2.99 19.19
C ALA A 143 2.19 4.05 20.16
N LEU A 144 2.57 5.23 19.67
CA LEU A 144 3.02 6.35 20.50
C LEU A 144 1.89 6.85 21.42
N GLU A 145 0.68 7.04 20.88
CA GLU A 145 -0.51 7.42 21.66
C GLU A 145 -0.83 6.37 22.75
N ALA A 146 -0.68 5.09 22.45
CA ALA A 146 -0.92 4.00 23.39
C ALA A 146 0.17 3.92 24.47
N ALA A 147 1.44 4.03 24.08
CA ALA A 147 2.59 4.05 24.99
C ALA A 147 2.52 5.19 26.01
N GLN A 148 2.01 6.36 25.62
CA GLN A 148 1.81 7.48 26.55
C GLN A 148 0.75 7.19 27.63
N ARG A 149 -0.23 6.36 27.32
CA ARG A 149 -1.35 6.02 28.21
C ARG A 149 -1.08 4.78 29.07
N GLN A 150 -0.17 3.90 28.64
CA GLN A 150 0.08 2.61 29.27
C GLN A 150 1.53 2.54 29.81
N PRO A 151 1.77 2.87 31.10
CA PRO A 151 3.10 2.96 31.66
C PRO A 151 3.87 1.62 31.68
N ASP A 152 3.15 0.50 31.75
CA ASP A 152 3.72 -0.84 31.88
C ASP A 152 3.97 -1.52 30.51
N SER A 153 3.67 -0.85 29.40
CA SER A 153 3.86 -1.41 28.06
C SER A 153 5.34 -1.45 27.66
N LEU A 154 5.74 -2.48 26.93
CA LEU A 154 7.04 -2.54 26.24
C LEU A 154 7.23 -1.36 25.28
N LEU A 155 6.16 -0.86 24.66
CA LEU A 155 6.23 0.33 23.81
C LEU A 155 6.64 1.57 24.62
N ARG A 156 6.14 1.70 25.85
CA ARG A 156 6.51 2.80 26.75
C ARG A 156 7.98 2.70 27.17
N ALA A 157 8.43 1.52 27.56
CA ALA A 157 9.82 1.30 27.95
C ALA A 157 10.78 1.63 26.79
N ARG A 158 10.47 1.16 25.58
CA ARG A 158 11.25 1.47 24.37
C ARG A 158 11.28 2.96 24.07
N LEU A 159 10.13 3.63 24.10
CA LEU A 159 10.02 5.07 23.89
C LEU A 159 10.86 5.86 24.90
N GLN A 160 10.85 5.48 26.18
CA GLN A 160 11.68 6.14 27.20
C GLN A 160 13.18 5.93 26.99
N SER A 161 13.57 4.76 26.49
CA SER A 161 14.98 4.41 26.27
C SER A 161 15.59 5.05 25.01
N ARG A 162 14.84 5.10 23.90
CA ARG A 162 15.32 5.54 22.58
C ARG A 162 14.82 6.92 22.16
N GLY A 163 13.76 7.42 22.79
CA GLY A 163 13.10 8.67 22.42
C GLY A 163 12.21 8.59 21.17
N THR A 164 12.13 7.44 20.51
CA THR A 164 11.31 7.20 19.31
C THR A 164 10.79 5.76 19.28
N LEU A 165 9.79 5.52 18.43
CA LEU A 165 9.29 4.19 18.06
C LEU A 165 9.20 4.10 16.53
N ASP A 166 9.41 2.91 16.00
CA ASP A 166 9.15 2.57 14.60
C ASP A 166 8.20 1.36 14.48
N SER A 167 7.85 0.96 13.26
CA SER A 167 6.93 -0.17 13.04
C SER A 167 7.53 -1.50 13.49
N VAL A 168 8.87 -1.64 13.47
CA VAL A 168 9.57 -2.83 13.95
C VAL A 168 9.44 -2.94 15.46
N ASP A 169 9.51 -1.81 16.18
CA ASP A 169 9.26 -1.79 17.62
C ASP A 169 7.86 -2.28 17.99
N LEU A 170 6.86 -1.86 17.22
CA LEU A 170 5.48 -2.31 17.41
C LEU A 170 5.33 -3.81 17.18
N VAL A 171 5.87 -4.33 16.08
CA VAL A 171 5.82 -5.77 15.75
C VAL A 171 6.50 -6.60 16.82
N GLN A 172 7.72 -6.23 17.22
CA GLN A 172 8.45 -6.96 18.26
C GLN A 172 7.76 -6.92 19.63
N ALA A 173 7.07 -5.83 19.96
CA ALA A 173 6.26 -5.77 21.17
C ALA A 173 5.05 -6.71 21.09
N CYS A 174 4.41 -6.83 19.93
CA CYS A 174 3.34 -7.82 19.70
C CYS A 174 3.86 -9.26 19.85
N GLU A 175 5.01 -9.58 19.26
CA GLU A 175 5.65 -10.89 19.37
C GLU A 175 6.03 -11.24 20.81
N ALA A 176 6.39 -10.24 21.62
CA ALA A 176 6.65 -10.38 23.05
C ALA A 176 5.38 -10.47 23.91
N GLY A 177 4.18 -10.43 23.31
CA GLY A 177 2.91 -10.52 24.01
C GLY A 177 2.48 -9.25 24.75
N ASP A 178 3.04 -8.09 24.39
CA ASP A 178 2.63 -6.82 24.98
C ASP A 178 1.17 -6.50 24.60
N GLN A 179 0.30 -6.48 25.60
CA GLN A 179 -1.14 -6.31 25.38
C GLN A 179 -1.48 -4.97 24.72
N THR A 180 -0.74 -3.90 25.04
CA THR A 180 -0.93 -2.58 24.44
C THR A 180 -0.58 -2.59 22.95
N ALA A 181 0.55 -3.23 22.59
CA ALA A 181 0.96 -3.39 21.20
C ALA A 181 -0.06 -4.24 20.41
N LEU A 182 -0.55 -5.33 21.00
CA LEU A 182 -1.56 -6.18 20.37
C LEU A 182 -2.88 -5.43 20.10
N GLU A 183 -3.32 -4.54 20.99
CA GLU A 183 -4.52 -3.71 20.79
C GLU A 183 -4.34 -2.69 19.65
N VAL A 184 -3.15 -2.09 19.56
CA VAL A 184 -2.80 -1.19 18.43
C VAL A 184 -2.78 -1.97 17.13
N TRP A 185 -2.12 -3.13 17.11
CA TRP A 185 -2.03 -3.99 15.94
C TRP A 185 -3.39 -4.51 15.48
N ASP A 186 -4.26 -4.88 16.42
CA ASP A 186 -5.63 -5.31 16.12
C ASP A 186 -6.42 -4.18 15.46
N THR A 187 -6.25 -2.94 15.91
CA THR A 187 -6.89 -1.77 15.29
C THR A 187 -6.42 -1.57 13.85
N VAL A 188 -5.10 -1.63 13.61
CA VAL A 188 -4.48 -1.53 12.28
C VAL A 188 -5.06 -2.59 11.34
N CYS A 189 -5.06 -3.85 11.77
CA CYS A 189 -5.51 -4.98 10.97
C CYS A 189 -7.02 -4.96 10.73
N ARG A 190 -7.81 -4.50 11.71
CA ARG A 190 -9.26 -4.36 11.57
C ARG A 190 -9.62 -3.33 10.49
N MET A 191 -8.94 -2.20 10.44
CA MET A 191 -9.19 -1.16 9.42
C MET A 191 -8.80 -1.65 8.02
N LEU A 192 -7.67 -2.34 7.91
CA LEU A 192 -7.27 -2.99 6.66
C LEU A 192 -8.30 -4.05 6.20
N ALA A 193 -8.78 -4.89 7.13
CA ALA A 193 -9.81 -5.87 6.82
C ALA A 193 -11.13 -5.23 6.35
N VAL A 194 -11.56 -4.10 6.95
CA VAL A 194 -12.73 -3.35 6.46
C VAL A 194 -12.54 -2.92 5.01
N ALA A 195 -11.35 -2.40 4.65
CA ALA A 195 -11.06 -2.04 3.27
C ALA A 195 -11.08 -3.27 2.34
N CYS A 196 -10.47 -4.38 2.74
CA CYS A 196 -10.49 -5.63 1.99
C CYS A 196 -11.93 -6.13 1.73
N VAL A 197 -12.81 -6.10 2.75
CA VAL A 197 -14.22 -6.48 2.62
C VAL A 197 -14.94 -5.58 1.62
N ASN A 198 -14.74 -4.27 1.72
CA ASN A 198 -15.38 -3.30 0.84
C ASN A 198 -14.98 -3.52 -0.63
N VAL A 199 -13.71 -3.75 -0.91
CA VAL A 199 -13.26 -3.99 -2.30
C VAL A 199 -13.65 -5.37 -2.79
N GLN A 200 -13.68 -6.39 -1.92
CA GLN A 200 -14.19 -7.71 -2.28
C GLN A 200 -15.68 -7.64 -2.66
N HIS A 201 -16.50 -6.90 -1.92
CA HIS A 201 -17.91 -6.74 -2.26
C HIS A 201 -18.13 -5.92 -3.54
N ALA A 202 -17.23 -4.99 -3.86
CA ALA A 202 -17.34 -4.14 -5.05
C ALA A 202 -16.85 -4.84 -6.32
N LEU A 203 -15.77 -5.60 -6.24
CA LEU A 203 -15.05 -6.12 -7.40
C LEU A 203 -15.01 -7.65 -7.47
N ASN A 204 -15.19 -8.33 -6.33
CA ASN A 204 -15.16 -9.79 -6.20
C ASN A 204 -13.94 -10.45 -6.88
N VAL A 205 -12.74 -9.96 -6.52
CA VAL A 205 -11.47 -10.47 -7.05
C VAL A 205 -11.11 -11.84 -6.48
N GLU A 206 -10.21 -12.55 -7.15
CA GLU A 206 -9.74 -13.87 -6.72
C GLU A 206 -8.72 -13.80 -5.58
N LEU A 207 -7.93 -12.72 -5.54
CA LEU A 207 -6.84 -12.57 -4.57
C LEU A 207 -6.66 -11.11 -4.13
N ILE A 208 -6.45 -10.93 -2.82
CA ILE A 208 -5.95 -9.67 -2.24
C ILE A 208 -4.55 -9.95 -1.69
N VAL A 209 -3.56 -9.23 -2.19
CA VAL A 209 -2.15 -9.31 -1.77
C VAL A 209 -1.82 -8.13 -0.86
N LEU A 210 -1.14 -8.42 0.25
CA LEU A 210 -0.60 -7.40 1.15
C LEU A 210 0.92 -7.34 0.96
N GLY A 211 1.42 -6.21 0.47
CA GLY A 211 2.84 -5.95 0.27
C GLY A 211 3.32 -4.71 1.04
N GLY A 212 4.56 -4.28 0.75
CA GLY A 212 5.20 -3.16 1.44
C GLY A 212 5.85 -3.56 2.77
N GLY A 213 6.55 -2.62 3.42
CA GLY A 213 7.38 -2.92 4.58
C GLY A 213 6.63 -3.49 5.80
N MET A 214 5.34 -3.18 5.98
CA MET A 214 4.57 -3.84 7.06
C MET A 214 4.25 -5.30 6.77
N ALA A 215 4.28 -5.74 5.51
CA ALA A 215 4.03 -7.12 5.14
C ALA A 215 5.13 -8.06 5.65
N ASP A 216 6.31 -7.53 6.01
CA ASP A 216 7.40 -8.30 6.64
C ASP A 216 7.00 -8.90 8.01
N ALA A 217 5.94 -8.39 8.65
CA ALA A 217 5.33 -9.01 9.83
C ALA A 217 4.69 -10.37 9.52
N GLY A 218 4.57 -10.75 8.24
CA GLY A 218 4.19 -12.08 7.79
C GLY A 218 2.88 -12.57 8.39
N ARG A 219 2.94 -13.71 9.07
CA ARG A 219 1.75 -14.34 9.68
C ARG A 219 1.06 -13.45 10.71
N LEU A 220 1.80 -12.62 11.45
CA LEU A 220 1.22 -11.71 12.44
C LEU A 220 0.25 -10.72 11.78
N LEU A 221 0.60 -10.20 10.60
CA LEU A 221 -0.29 -9.35 9.81
C LEU A 221 -1.41 -10.19 9.18
N LEU A 222 -1.03 -11.22 8.42
CA LEU A 222 -1.97 -11.97 7.58
C LEU A 222 -3.08 -12.63 8.40
N GLU A 223 -2.75 -13.31 9.49
CA GLU A 223 -3.74 -13.99 10.33
C GLU A 223 -4.65 -12.99 11.05
N CYS A 224 -4.11 -11.83 11.44
CA CYS A 224 -4.91 -10.80 12.11
C CYS A 224 -5.90 -10.14 11.15
N VAL A 225 -5.47 -9.83 9.93
CA VAL A 225 -6.34 -9.29 8.88
C VAL A 225 -7.38 -10.33 8.48
N GLN A 226 -6.97 -11.58 8.24
CA GLN A 226 -7.87 -12.67 7.86
C GLN A 226 -8.95 -12.89 8.93
N ARG A 227 -8.59 -12.91 10.22
CA ARG A 227 -9.54 -13.04 11.33
C ARG A 227 -10.62 -11.95 11.30
N HIS A 228 -10.24 -10.70 11.04
CA HIS A 228 -11.22 -9.62 10.93
C HIS A 228 -12.02 -9.69 9.64
N PHE A 229 -11.37 -10.04 8.52
CA PHE A 229 -12.02 -10.22 7.23
C PHE A 229 -13.12 -11.28 7.33
N ASP A 230 -12.82 -12.47 7.81
CA ASP A 230 -13.79 -13.58 7.95
C ASP A 230 -14.99 -13.21 8.82
N ARG A 231 -14.78 -12.37 9.84
CA ARG A 231 -15.84 -11.89 10.73
C ARG A 231 -16.72 -10.82 10.08
N LEU A 232 -16.14 -9.98 9.22
CA LEU A 232 -16.80 -8.82 8.61
C LEU A 232 -17.44 -9.16 7.27
N THR A 233 -16.91 -10.15 6.55
CA THR A 233 -17.39 -10.57 5.24
C THR A 233 -18.76 -11.21 5.36
N TRP A 234 -19.68 -10.73 4.54
CA TRP A 234 -20.97 -11.39 4.38
C TRP A 234 -20.81 -12.61 3.48
N LYS A 235 -21.09 -13.80 4.02
CA LYS A 235 -21.00 -15.05 3.25
C LYS A 235 -22.19 -15.18 2.30
N LEU A 236 -21.95 -14.90 1.02
CA LEU A 236 -22.93 -15.03 -0.07
C LEU A 236 -23.24 -16.49 -0.42
N MET A 237 -22.27 -17.39 -0.22
CA MET A 237 -22.41 -18.83 -0.42
C MET A 237 -21.95 -19.54 0.86
N ALA A 238 -22.53 -20.70 1.14
CA ALA A 238 -22.00 -21.58 2.17
C ALA A 238 -20.69 -22.17 1.64
N ASP A 239 -19.57 -21.83 2.29
CA ASP A 239 -18.31 -22.55 2.12
C ASP A 239 -18.50 -24.03 2.54
#